data_AF-A0AB94ILF4-F1
#
_entry.id   AF-A0AB94ILF4-F1
#
_cell.length_a   1.000
_cell.length_b   1.000
_cell.length_c   1.000
_cell.angle_alpha   90.00
_cell.angle_beta   90.00
_cell.angle_gamma   90.00
#
_symmetry.space_group_name_H-M   'P 1'
#
loop_
_entity.id
_entity.type
_entity.pdbx_description
1 polymer ?
#
loop_
_entity_poly.entity_id
_entity_poly.type
_entity_poly.pdbx_seq_one_letter_code
_entity_poly.pdbx_strand_id
1 'polypeptide(L)'
;MGKKLQAIAFFKARKIDYYYDSKKMVIAFPCPSCDNKTEMSAVTTDWSCDICGENGNLATLISIPLNIDSNINGVKIYNPKKEWSDIKRKFTKLSKRHGNDVDTLFERVRNLVNHYEENK
;
A
#
# COMPACT_ATOMS: atom_id res chain seq x y z
N MET A 1 20.56 5.45 -10.24
CA MET A 1 19.85 6.15 -9.15
C MET A 1 18.43 6.66 -9.53
N GLY A 2 17.93 6.51 -10.77
CA GLY A 2 16.68 7.17 -11.21
C GLY A 2 15.37 6.34 -11.24
N LYS A 3 15.44 5.01 -11.39
CA LYS A 3 14.25 4.18 -11.71
C LYS A 3 13.15 4.20 -10.64
N LYS A 4 13.51 4.09 -9.36
CA LYS A 4 12.56 4.22 -8.23
C LYS A 4 11.80 5.54 -8.27
N LEU A 5 12.52 6.66 -8.45
CA LEU A 5 11.92 8.00 -8.46
C LEU A 5 11.00 8.18 -9.66
N GLN A 6 11.36 7.63 -10.82
CA GLN A 6 10.51 7.62 -12.01
C GLN A 6 9.22 6.82 -11.77
N ALA A 7 9.31 5.63 -11.18
CA ALA A 7 8.13 4.83 -10.84
C ALA A 7 7.20 5.57 -9.85
N ILE A 8 7.77 6.12 -8.77
CA ILE A 8 6.99 6.91 -7.79
C ILE A 8 6.36 8.14 -8.44
N ALA A 9 7.10 8.86 -9.29
CA ALA A 9 6.58 10.02 -10.00
C ALA A 9 5.44 9.64 -10.94
N PHE A 10 5.53 8.50 -11.63
CA PHE A 10 4.45 7.95 -12.46
C PHE A 10 3.18 7.70 -11.64
N PHE A 11 3.26 6.95 -10.54
CA PHE A 11 2.08 6.65 -9.71
C PHE A 11 1.44 7.94 -9.16
N LYS A 12 2.27 8.91 -8.72
CA LYS A 12 1.78 10.23 -8.29
C LYS A 12 1.09 11.01 -9.41
N ALA A 13 1.72 11.07 -10.59
CA ALA A 13 1.19 11.83 -11.74
C ALA A 13 -0.12 11.24 -12.24
N ARG A 14 -0.25 9.91 -12.20
CA ARG A 14 -1.47 9.19 -12.59
C ARG A 14 -2.51 9.09 -11.47
N LYS A 15 -2.22 9.58 -10.26
CA LYS A 15 -3.08 9.46 -9.06
C LYS A 15 -3.47 8.02 -8.72
N ILE A 16 -2.58 7.08 -9.04
CA ILE A 16 -2.74 5.66 -8.67
C ILE A 16 -2.31 5.51 -7.22
N ASP A 17 -3.13 4.85 -6.40
CA ASP A 17 -2.75 4.57 -5.01
C ASP A 17 -1.57 3.58 -4.97
N TYR A 18 -0.59 3.85 -4.13
CA TYR A 18 0.58 3.00 -4.00
C TYR A 18 1.18 3.10 -2.60
N TYR A 19 1.91 2.07 -2.20
CA TYR A 19 2.84 2.19 -1.08
C TYR A 19 4.22 1.65 -1.46
N TYR A 20 5.24 2.30 -0.93
CA TYR A 20 6.63 1.87 -1.10
C TYR A 20 7.14 1.22 0.19
N ASP A 21 7.58 -0.03 0.07
CA ASP A 21 8.32 -0.73 1.13
C ASP A 21 9.83 -0.62 0.86
N SER A 22 10.50 0.22 1.64
CA SER A 22 11.93 0.44 1.54
C SER A 22 12.78 -0.75 1.99
N LYS A 23 12.24 -1.66 2.81
CA LYS A 23 12.97 -2.84 3.28
C LYS A 23 13.03 -3.90 2.17
N LYS A 24 11.91 -4.10 1.49
CA LYS A 24 11.79 -5.06 0.37
C LYS A 24 12.17 -4.48 -0.98
N MET A 25 12.32 -3.16 -1.06
CA MET A 25 12.53 -2.43 -2.33
C MET A 25 11.40 -2.69 -3.33
N VAL A 26 10.16 -2.68 -2.83
CA VAL A 26 8.94 -2.97 -3.62
C VAL A 26 7.98 -1.79 -3.57
N ILE A 27 7.32 -1.52 -4.69
CA ILE A 27 6.18 -0.63 -4.80
C ILE A 27 4.93 -1.50 -5.01
N ALA A 28 3.98 -1.46 -4.10
CA ALA A 28 2.70 -2.12 -4.27
C ALA A 28 1.66 -1.13 -4.78
N PHE A 29 0.84 -1.58 -5.74
CA PHE A 29 -0.14 -0.76 -6.46
C PHE A 29 -1.27 -1.68 -6.97
N PRO A 30 -2.43 -1.13 -7.35
CA PRO A 30 -3.51 -1.94 -7.94
C PRO A 30 -3.15 -2.36 -9.37
N CYS A 31 -3.35 -3.63 -9.67
CA CYS A 31 -3.15 -4.20 -11.00
C CYS A 31 -4.02 -3.44 -12.01
N PRO A 32 -3.46 -3.02 -13.16
CA PRO A 32 -4.24 -2.30 -14.14
C PRO A 32 -5.33 -3.13 -14.84
N SER A 33 -5.23 -4.46 -14.76
CA SER A 33 -6.13 -5.38 -15.46
C SER A 33 -7.20 -6.01 -14.56
N CYS A 34 -6.92 -6.21 -13.27
CA CYS A 34 -7.83 -6.91 -12.36
C CYS A 34 -8.04 -6.22 -11.00
N ASP A 35 -7.50 -5.01 -10.81
CA ASP A 35 -7.59 -4.21 -9.58
C ASP A 35 -7.02 -4.84 -8.30
N ASN A 36 -6.54 -6.08 -8.34
CA ASN A 36 -5.91 -6.73 -7.20
C ASN A 36 -4.54 -6.12 -6.90
N LYS A 37 -4.08 -6.27 -5.65
CA LYS A 37 -2.75 -5.82 -5.26
C LYS A 37 -1.68 -6.52 -6.11
N THR A 38 -0.82 -5.72 -6.71
CA THR A 38 0.35 -6.13 -7.49
C THR A 38 1.60 -5.46 -6.94
N GLU A 39 2.74 -6.11 -7.10
CA GLU A 39 4.04 -5.63 -6.62
C GLU A 39 4.99 -5.37 -7.79
N MET A 40 5.72 -4.25 -7.69
CA MET A 40 6.78 -3.85 -8.62
C MET A 40 8.11 -3.75 -7.88
N SER A 41 9.17 -4.29 -8.47
CA SER A 41 10.55 -4.05 -8.02
C SER A 41 10.94 -2.59 -8.19
N ALA A 42 11.30 -1.89 -7.10
CA ALA A 42 11.78 -0.51 -7.16
C ALA A 42 13.17 -0.38 -7.80
N VAL A 43 13.87 -1.50 -8.02
CA VAL A 43 15.21 -1.56 -8.63
C VAL A 43 15.09 -1.75 -10.13
N THR A 44 14.36 -2.78 -10.56
CA THR A 44 14.26 -3.17 -11.99
C THR A 44 13.07 -2.54 -12.68
N THR A 45 12.04 -2.15 -11.92
CA THR A 45 10.71 -1.69 -12.36
C THR A 45 9.81 -2.77 -12.95
N ASP A 46 10.22 -4.03 -12.85
CA ASP A 46 9.41 -5.16 -13.26
C ASP A 46 8.30 -5.41 -12.24
N TRP A 47 7.14 -5.84 -12.73
CA TRP A 47 5.97 -6.17 -11.94
C TRP A 47 5.28 -7.39 -12.51
N SER A 48 4.60 -8.13 -11.63
CA SER A 48 3.75 -9.26 -11.99
C SER A 48 2.57 -9.33 -11.05
N CYS A 49 1.38 -9.57 -11.62
CA CYS A 49 0.17 -9.80 -10.86
C CYS A 49 -0.05 -11.30 -10.67
N ASP A 50 -0.03 -11.78 -9.44
CA ASP A 50 -0.25 -13.20 -9.13
C ASP A 50 -1.70 -13.65 -9.37
N ILE A 51 -2.64 -12.71 -9.54
CA ILE A 51 -4.06 -13.00 -9.71
C ILE A 51 -4.44 -13.20 -11.17
N CYS A 52 -4.05 -12.27 -12.06
CA CYS A 52 -4.39 -12.36 -13.49
C CYS A 52 -3.21 -12.78 -14.37
N GLY A 53 -2.01 -12.97 -13.81
CA GLY A 53 -0.80 -13.39 -14.54
C GLY A 53 -0.14 -12.27 -15.38
N GLU A 54 -0.78 -11.11 -15.49
CA GLU A 54 -0.25 -9.95 -16.20
C GLU A 54 1.07 -9.49 -15.58
N ASN A 55 2.02 -9.14 -16.43
CA ASN A 55 3.35 -8.73 -16.00
C ASN A 55 3.95 -7.74 -17.00
N GLY A 56 5.02 -7.10 -16.58
CA GLY A 56 5.75 -6.16 -17.42
C GLY A 56 6.72 -5.32 -16.61
N ASN A 57 6.97 -4.11 -17.09
CA ASN A 57 7.80 -3.13 -16.42
C ASN A 57 7.15 -1.73 -16.42
N LEU A 58 7.84 -0.72 -15.87
CA LEU A 58 7.31 0.65 -15.85
C LEU A 58 6.98 1.21 -17.24
N ALA A 59 7.76 0.88 -18.28
CA ALA A 59 7.46 1.34 -19.64
C ALA A 59 6.14 0.75 -20.15
N THR A 60 5.90 -0.54 -19.89
CA THR A 60 4.61 -1.18 -20.23
C THR A 60 3.44 -0.51 -19.48
N LEU A 61 3.59 -0.20 -18.19
CA LEU A 61 2.56 0.52 -17.42
C LEU A 61 2.29 1.92 -17.94
N ILE A 62 3.32 2.63 -18.40
CA ILE A 62 3.17 3.96 -19.00
C ILE A 62 2.39 3.88 -20.32
N SER A 63 2.59 2.81 -21.09
CA SER A 63 1.90 2.60 -22.37
C SER A 63 0.45 2.15 -22.24
N ILE A 64 0.03 1.65 -21.08
CA ILE A 64 -1.37 1.26 -20.87
C ILE A 64 -2.22 2.54 -20.94
N PRO A 65 -3.17 2.63 -21.89
CA PRO A 65 -4.10 3.74 -21.93
C PRO A 65 -5.03 3.60 -20.73
N LEU A 66 -4.70 4.29 -19.64
CA LEU A 66 -5.56 4.50 -18.48
C LEU A 66 -6.69 5.46 -18.88
N ASN A 67 -7.48 5.09 -19.89
CA ASN A 67 -8.64 5.86 -20.32
C ASN A 67 -9.82 5.47 -19.43
N ILE A 68 -10.18 6.39 -18.54
CA ILE A 68 -11.51 6.77 -18.02
C ILE A 68 -12.39 5.68 -17.36
N ASP A 69 -12.40 4.43 -17.84
CA ASP A 69 -13.24 3.34 -17.32
C ASP A 69 -12.48 2.31 -16.48
N SER A 70 -11.14 2.34 -16.49
CA SER A 70 -10.33 1.55 -15.54
C SER A 70 -10.34 2.24 -14.17
N ASN A 71 -11.15 1.70 -13.25
CA ASN A 71 -11.45 2.24 -11.92
C ASN A 71 -10.25 2.24 -10.94
N ILE A 72 -9.04 1.98 -11.42
CA ILE A 72 -7.76 1.93 -10.68
C ILE A 72 -7.59 3.18 -9.79
N ASN A 73 -8.03 4.35 -10.27
CA ASN A 73 -7.93 5.61 -9.53
C ASN A 73 -8.80 5.64 -8.23
N GLY A 74 -9.72 4.70 -8.07
CA GLY A 74 -10.52 4.51 -6.86
C GLY A 74 -10.08 3.33 -6.00
N VAL A 75 -9.25 2.43 -6.53
CA VAL A 75 -8.82 1.23 -5.81
C VAL A 75 -7.76 1.62 -4.79
N LYS A 76 -8.08 1.43 -3.52
CA LYS A 76 -7.16 1.70 -2.40
C LYS A 76 -6.33 0.46 -2.13
N ILE A 77 -5.01 0.67 -2.02
CA ILE A 77 -4.11 -0.37 -1.56
C ILE A 77 -4.00 -0.28 -0.05
N TYR A 78 -4.19 -1.42 0.60
CA TYR A 78 -3.98 -1.55 2.03
C TYR A 78 -2.52 -1.27 2.37
N ASN A 79 -2.28 -0.17 3.10
CA ASN A 79 -0.97 0.21 3.60
C ASN A 79 -0.93 0.00 5.13
N PRO A 80 -0.31 -1.09 5.62
CA PRO A 80 -0.33 -1.43 7.05
C PRO A 80 0.12 -0.30 7.97
N LYS A 81 1.14 0.49 7.56
CA LYS A 81 1.65 1.61 8.34
C LYS A 81 0.64 2.75 8.45
N LYS A 82 -0.06 3.03 7.36
CA LYS A 82 -1.11 4.06 7.32
C LYS A 82 -2.29 3.64 8.20
N GLU A 83 -2.73 2.39 8.08
CA GLU A 83 -3.83 1.84 8.86
C GLU A 83 -3.51 1.82 10.36
N TRP A 84 -2.30 1.39 10.74
CA TRP A 84 -1.85 1.43 12.13
C TRP A 84 -1.84 2.86 12.69
N SER A 85 -1.36 3.83 11.90
CA SER A 85 -1.38 5.25 12.28
C SER A 85 -2.80 5.78 12.48
N ASP A 86 -3.72 5.42 11.59
CA ASP A 86 -5.13 5.81 11.67
C ASP A 86 -5.84 5.17 12.88
N ILE A 87 -5.54 3.90 13.19
CA ILE A 87 -5.99 3.20 14.40
C ILE A 87 -5.49 3.94 15.63
N LYS A 88 -4.18 4.16 15.75
CA LYS A 88 -3.57 4.88 16.88
C LYS A 88 -4.22 6.25 17.09
N ARG A 89 -4.44 7.01 16.01
CA ARG A 89 -5.10 8.31 16.06
C ARG A 89 -6.53 8.22 16.60
N LYS A 90 -7.30 7.19 16.20
CA LYS A 90 -8.67 6.97 16.72
C LYS A 90 -8.65 6.64 18.21
N PHE A 91 -7.73 5.79 18.66
CA PHE A 91 -7.54 5.50 20.08
C PHE A 91 -7.16 6.74 20.88
N THR A 92 -6.21 7.56 20.40
CA THR A 92 -5.86 8.83 21.08
C THR A 92 -7.06 9.78 21.21
N LYS A 93 -7.95 9.83 20.21
CA LYS A 93 -9.18 10.64 20.30
C LYS A 93 -10.16 10.09 21.34
N LEU A 94 -10.28 8.77 21.45
CA LEU A 94 -11.16 8.10 22.40
C LEU A 94 -10.62 8.19 23.84
N SER A 95 -9.31 8.02 24.04
CA SER A 95 -8.65 8.14 25.36
C SER A 95 -8.89 9.54 25.97
N LYS A 96 -8.83 10.60 25.15
CA LYS A 96 -9.20 11.96 25.60
C LYS A 96 -10.62 12.09 26.15
N ARG A 97 -11.55 11.19 25.79
CA ARG A 97 -12.96 11.23 26.21
C ARG A 97 -13.30 10.20 27.29
N HIS A 98 -12.64 9.05 27.27
CA HIS A 98 -13.02 7.88 28.07
C HIS A 98 -11.89 7.39 29.01
N GLY A 99 -10.72 8.05 29.00
CA GLY A 99 -9.63 7.80 29.93
C GLY A 99 -8.92 6.45 29.75
N ASN A 100 -8.34 5.96 30.84
CA ASN A 100 -7.38 4.85 30.89
C ASN A 100 -7.89 3.52 30.32
N ASP A 101 -9.20 3.26 30.32
CA ASP A 101 -9.75 2.01 29.79
C ASP A 101 -9.47 1.87 28.28
N VAL A 102 -9.47 2.99 27.56
CA VAL A 102 -9.16 3.02 26.13
C VAL A 102 -7.67 2.80 25.87
N ASP A 103 -6.80 3.34 26.72
CA ASP A 103 -5.35 3.15 26.60
C ASP A 103 -4.98 1.68 26.88
N THR A 104 -5.63 1.07 27.88
CA THR A 104 -5.49 -0.36 28.18
C THR A 104 -5.93 -1.23 27.00
N LEU A 105 -7.06 -0.88 26.36
CA LEU A 105 -7.52 -1.56 25.15
C LEU A 105 -6.54 -1.39 23.98
N PHE A 106 -5.98 -0.19 23.80
CA PHE A 106 -5.00 0.07 22.75
C PHE A 106 -3.75 -0.80 22.91
N GLU A 107 -3.22 -0.92 24.14
CA GLU A 107 -2.06 -1.79 24.40
C GLU A 107 -2.39 -3.28 24.18
N ARG A 108 -3.61 -3.73 24.51
CA ARG A 108 -4.04 -5.10 24.17
C ARG A 108 -4.07 -5.34 22.66
N VAL A 109 -4.60 -4.40 21.89
CA VAL A 109 -4.61 -4.48 20.41
C VAL A 109 -3.18 -4.51 19.87
N ARG A 110 -2.30 -3.66 20.40
CA ARG A 110 -0.88 -3.63 20.02
C ARG A 110 -0.19 -4.96 20.29
N ASN A 111 -0.38 -5.54 21.48
CA ASN A 111 0.20 -6.83 21.84
C ASN A 111 -0.31 -7.95 20.94
N LEU A 112 -1.59 -7.94 20.59
CA LEU A 112 -2.16 -8.89 19.65
C LEU A 112 -1.50 -8.79 18.27
N VAL A 113 -1.36 -7.57 17.73
CA VAL A 113 -0.71 -7.33 16.44
C VAL A 113 0.74 -7.81 16.46
N ASN A 114 1.52 -7.42 17.48
CA ASN A 114 2.91 -7.84 17.63
C ASN A 114 3.03 -9.37 17.68
N HIS A 115 2.16 -10.04 18.44
CA HIS A 115 2.16 -11.50 18.53
C HIS A 115 1.95 -12.17 17.17
N TYR A 116 1.05 -11.64 16.33
CA TYR A 116 0.85 -12.15 14.97
C TYR A 116 2.01 -11.85 14.02
N GLU A 117 2.77 -10.78 14.26
CA GLU A 117 3.97 -10.46 13.46
C GLU A 117 5.17 -11.33 13.84
N GLU A 118 5.32 -11.69 15.11
CA GLU A 118 6.42 -12.53 15.61
C GLU A 118 6.24 -14.03 15.30
N ASN A 119 5.00 -14.48 15.11
CA ASN A 119 4.66 -15.88 14.81
C ASN A 119 4.35 -16.15 13.33
N LYS A 120 4.80 -15.27 12.43
CA LYS A 120 4.69 -15.39 10.96
C LYS A 120 6.06 -15.59 10.33
#